data_AF-A0A4V0I734-F1
#
_entry.id   AF-A0A4V0I734-F1
#
_cell.length_a   1.000
_cell.length_b   1.000
_cell.length_c   1.000
_cell.angle_alpha   90.00
_cell.angle_beta   90.00
_cell.angle_gamma   90.00
#
_symmetry.space_group_name_H-M   'P 1'
#
loop_
_entity.id
_entity.type
_entity.pdbx_description
1 polymer ?
#
loop_
_entity_poly.entity_id
_entity_poly.type
_entity_poly.pdbx_seq_one_letter_code
_entity_poly.pdbx_strand_id
1 'polypeptide(L)'
;MPNRRGRPRRRPRAVAGDRGYSYPHVRAWLRRHGIRAVIPYRKDQHPDDGRHRFDRGAYRRRAGIEQCVGWLKENRAVGTRFDKLAVNYLATVQLAMVRRYLRMLLAHHDSADRT
;
A
#
# COMPACT_ATOMS: atom_id res chain seq x y z
N MET A 1 14.63 -19.64 10.56
CA MET A 1 13.62 -20.04 11.57
C MET A 1 12.23 -19.63 11.09
N PRO A 2 11.27 -20.57 10.93
CA PRO A 2 9.90 -20.20 10.56
C PRO A 2 9.22 -19.49 11.75
N ASN A 3 8.57 -18.37 11.46
CA ASN A 3 7.99 -17.45 12.43
C ASN A 3 6.77 -18.06 13.16
N ARG A 4 6.74 -18.02 14.50
CA ARG A 4 5.61 -18.46 15.37
C ARG A 4 4.31 -17.63 15.22
N ARG A 5 4.25 -16.70 14.26
CA ARG A 5 3.03 -15.94 13.99
C ARG A 5 2.08 -16.86 13.24
N GLY A 6 1.04 -17.34 13.93
CA GLY A 6 -0.06 -18.09 13.34
C GLY A 6 -0.63 -17.42 12.08
N ARG A 7 -1.46 -18.16 11.34
CA ARG A 7 -1.98 -17.79 10.01
C ARG A 7 -2.18 -16.27 9.84
N PRO A 8 -1.56 -15.63 8.83
CA PRO A 8 -1.73 -14.20 8.58
C PRO A 8 -3.20 -13.81 8.61
N ARG A 9 -3.50 -12.70 9.29
CA ARG A 9 -4.87 -12.19 9.37
C ARG A 9 -5.39 -11.94 7.96
N ARG A 10 -6.47 -12.63 7.59
CA ARG A 10 -7.17 -12.42 6.31
C ARG A 10 -7.93 -11.10 6.24
N ARG A 11 -8.25 -10.51 7.40
CA ARG A 11 -9.04 -9.27 7.50
C ARG A 11 -8.22 -8.16 8.16
N PRO A 12 -8.01 -7.02 7.47
CA PRO A 12 -7.29 -5.89 8.05
C PRO A 12 -8.14 -5.19 9.13
N ARG A 13 -7.47 -4.52 10.07
CA ARG A 13 -8.17 -3.68 11.07
C ARG A 13 -8.66 -2.35 10.48
N ALA A 14 -7.93 -1.85 9.50
CA ALA A 14 -8.21 -0.58 8.83
C ALA A 14 -7.74 -0.65 7.37
N VAL A 15 -8.43 0.06 6.49
CA VAL A 15 -8.07 0.22 5.08
C VAL A 15 -7.92 1.71 4.80
N ALA A 16 -6.75 2.11 4.33
CA ALA A 16 -6.52 3.44 3.77
C ALA A 16 -6.79 3.38 2.26
N GLY A 17 -7.56 4.33 1.75
CA GLY A 17 -7.92 4.38 0.34
C GLY A 17 -8.00 5.80 -0.18
N ASP A 18 -7.94 5.95 -1.50
CA ASP A 18 -8.10 7.24 -2.15
C ASP A 18 -9.42 7.91 -1.83
N ARG A 19 -9.40 9.22 -1.92
CA ARG A 19 -10.59 10.07 -1.88
C ARG A 19 -11.66 9.64 -2.89
N GLY A 20 -11.25 9.09 -4.04
CA GLY A 20 -12.14 8.53 -5.05
C GLY A 20 -13.02 7.40 -4.51
N TYR A 21 -12.60 6.68 -3.47
CA TYR A 21 -13.36 5.60 -2.83
C TYR A 21 -14.26 6.08 -1.67
N SER A 22 -14.52 7.40 -1.55
CA SER A 22 -15.34 7.96 -0.46
C SER A 22 -16.84 7.62 -0.55
N TYR A 23 -17.26 6.72 -1.44
CA TYR A 23 -18.66 6.40 -1.63
C TYR A 23 -19.32 5.78 -0.38
N PRO A 24 -20.61 6.09 -0.12
CA PRO A 24 -21.34 5.53 1.01
C PRO A 24 -21.37 4.00 1.04
N HIS A 25 -21.53 3.36 -0.14
CA HIS A 25 -21.59 1.90 -0.25
C HIS A 25 -20.26 1.22 0.13
N VAL A 26 -19.11 1.82 -0.22
CA VAL A 26 -17.78 1.32 0.17
C VAL A 26 -17.62 1.40 1.69
N ARG A 27 -17.95 2.54 2.29
CA ARG A 27 -17.87 2.71 3.75
C ARG A 27 -18.84 1.79 4.49
N ALA A 28 -20.05 1.60 3.98
CA ALA A 28 -21.03 0.67 4.53
C ALA A 28 -20.53 -0.78 4.46
N TRP A 29 -19.92 -1.18 3.34
CA TRP A 29 -19.28 -2.49 3.20
C TRP A 29 -18.15 -2.67 4.22
N LEU A 30 -17.25 -1.68 4.35
CA LEU A 30 -16.15 -1.73 5.33
C LEU A 30 -16.67 -1.80 6.77
N ARG A 31 -17.71 -1.03 7.12
CA ARG A 31 -18.35 -1.08 8.45
C ARG A 31 -19.00 -2.44 8.73
N ARG A 32 -19.75 -3.01 7.78
CA ARG A 32 -20.35 -4.36 7.91
C ARG A 32 -19.27 -5.43 8.15
N HIS A 33 -18.13 -5.26 7.50
CA HIS A 33 -16.95 -6.10 7.70
C HIS A 33 -16.05 -5.54 8.79
N GLY A 34 -16.53 -4.75 9.77
CA GLY A 34 -15.76 -4.15 10.87
C GLY A 34 -14.31 -3.80 10.55
N ILE A 35 -14.08 -3.20 9.38
CA ILE A 35 -12.82 -2.66 8.91
C ILE A 35 -12.96 -1.14 9.02
N ARG A 36 -12.02 -0.49 9.70
CA ARG A 36 -12.01 0.97 9.80
C ARG A 36 -11.67 1.60 8.44
N ALA A 37 -12.54 2.46 7.95
CA ALA A 37 -12.30 3.22 6.70
C ALA A 37 -11.45 4.46 6.99
N VAL A 38 -10.17 4.42 6.59
CA VAL A 38 -9.24 5.57 6.63
C VAL A 38 -9.21 6.21 5.24
N ILE A 39 -10.38 6.64 4.79
CA ILE A 39 -10.59 7.24 3.48
C ILE A 39 -10.98 8.71 3.70
N PRO A 40 -10.31 9.68 3.08
CA PRO A 40 -10.68 11.08 3.20
C PRO A 40 -12.04 11.33 2.52
N TYR A 41 -12.84 12.22 3.07
CA TYR A 41 -14.11 12.60 2.48
C TYR A 41 -13.91 13.49 1.23
N ARG A 42 -14.82 13.37 0.26
CA ARG A 42 -14.97 14.43 -0.75
C ARG A 42 -15.59 15.67 -0.10
N LYS A 43 -15.32 16.86 -0.67
CA LYS A 43 -15.72 18.16 -0.09
C LYS A 43 -17.24 18.24 0.04
N ASP A 44 -17.95 17.70 -0.95
CA ASP A 44 -19.40 17.54 -1.06
C ASP A 44 -20.00 16.43 -0.18
N GLN A 45 -19.17 15.58 0.42
CA GLN A 45 -19.61 14.39 1.17
C GLN A 45 -19.20 14.43 2.64
N HIS A 46 -18.57 15.52 3.09
CA HIS A 46 -18.12 15.65 4.46
C HIS A 46 -19.33 15.84 5.38
N PRO A 47 -19.60 14.94 6.32
CA PRO A 47 -20.64 15.16 7.31
C PRO A 47 -20.13 16.21 8.30
N ASP A 48 -20.78 17.37 8.38
CA ASP A 48 -20.46 18.43 9.35
C ASP A 48 -21.02 18.14 10.75
N ASP A 49 -21.05 16.86 11.13
CA ASP A 49 -21.64 16.38 12.39
C ASP A 49 -20.61 16.19 13.50
N GLY A 50 -19.32 16.43 13.24
CA GLY A 50 -18.21 16.27 14.19
C GLY A 50 -17.91 14.82 14.61
N ARG A 51 -18.73 13.85 14.17
CA ARG A 51 -18.62 12.42 14.54
C ARG A 51 -17.67 11.67 13.61
N HIS A 52 -17.49 12.18 12.39
CA HIS A 52 -16.70 11.54 11.35
C HIS A 52 -15.25 12.04 11.36
N ARG A 53 -14.45 11.59 12.34
CA ARG A 53 -13.01 11.94 12.41
C ARG A 53 -12.17 11.12 11.44
N PHE A 54 -11.48 11.80 10.53
CA PHE A 54 -10.49 11.20 9.65
C PHE A 54 -9.13 11.07 10.35
N ASP A 55 -8.61 9.84 10.42
CA ASP A 55 -7.29 9.56 11.00
C ASP A 55 -6.16 9.87 9.99
N ARG A 56 -5.65 11.11 10.05
CA ARG A 56 -4.53 11.56 9.22
C ARG A 56 -3.25 10.75 9.46
N GLY A 57 -3.00 10.31 10.70
CA GLY A 57 -1.81 9.54 11.05
C GLY A 57 -1.82 8.16 10.40
N ALA A 58 -2.95 7.48 10.43
CA ALA A 58 -3.14 6.22 9.73
C ALA A 58 -3.07 6.38 8.21
N TYR A 59 -3.57 7.50 7.66
CA TYR A 59 -3.51 7.78 6.23
C TYR A 59 -2.08 8.00 5.73
N ARG A 60 -1.20 8.65 6.51
CA ARG A 60 0.22 8.87 6.14
C ARG A 60 0.98 7.59 5.82
N ARG A 61 0.63 6.46 6.44
CA ARG A 61 1.28 5.16 6.15
C ARG A 61 1.12 4.71 4.69
N ARG A 62 0.16 5.29 3.97
CA ARG A 62 -0.04 5.06 2.54
C ARG A 62 1.12 5.58 1.67
N ALA A 63 1.86 6.58 2.13
CA ALA A 63 3.00 7.14 1.38
C ALA A 63 4.04 6.07 1.01
N GLY A 64 4.24 5.05 1.86
CA GLY A 64 5.14 3.93 1.53
C GLY A 64 4.68 3.11 0.33
N ILE A 65 3.36 2.95 0.14
CA ILE A 65 2.79 2.27 -1.03
C ILE A 65 2.97 3.15 -2.28
N GLU A 66 2.67 4.45 -2.16
CA GLU A 66 2.84 5.41 -3.27
C GLU A 66 4.30 5.49 -3.74
N GLN A 67 5.25 5.57 -2.79
CA GLN A 67 6.68 5.54 -3.08
C GLN A 67 7.11 4.24 -3.77
N CYS A 68 6.59 3.10 -3.30
CA CYS A 68 6.86 1.80 -3.88
C CYS A 68 6.36 1.70 -5.33
N VAL A 69 5.14 2.17 -5.59
CA VAL A 69 4.56 2.21 -6.93
C VAL A 69 5.29 3.22 -7.84
N GLY A 70 5.70 4.37 -7.31
CA GLY A 70 6.52 5.34 -8.04
C GLY A 70 7.84 4.73 -8.49
N TRP A 71 8.55 4.07 -7.59
CA TRP A 71 9.78 3.35 -7.90
C TRP A 71 9.56 2.22 -8.93
N LEU A 72 8.46 1.47 -8.84
CA LEU A 72 8.13 0.47 -9.84
C LEU A 72 7.92 1.08 -11.23
N LYS A 73 7.31 2.26 -11.31
CA LYS A 73 7.10 2.97 -12.58
C LYS A 73 8.40 3.49 -13.20
N GLU A 74 9.39 3.86 -12.38
CA GLU A 74 10.74 4.23 -12.85
C GLU A 74 11.46 3.04 -13.51
N ASN A 75 11.14 1.82 -13.11
CA ASN A 75 11.66 0.63 -13.78
C ASN A 75 10.99 0.46 -15.16
N ARG A 76 11.72 0.83 -16.22
CA ARG A 76 11.23 0.75 -17.61
C ARG A 76 10.66 -0.61 -18.00
N ALA A 77 11.20 -1.71 -17.47
CA ALA A 77 10.67 -3.05 -17.77
C ALA A 77 9.24 -3.24 -17.23
N VAL A 78 8.93 -2.64 -16.07
CA VAL A 78 7.59 -2.65 -15.47
C VAL A 78 6.69 -1.59 -16.10
N GLY A 79 7.23 -0.39 -16.36
CA GLY A 79 6.48 0.78 -16.83
C GLY A 79 5.96 0.65 -18.26
N THR A 80 6.76 0.12 -19.19
CA THR A 80 6.40 0.05 -20.61
C THR A 80 5.62 -1.22 -20.98
N ARG A 81 5.51 -2.19 -20.06
CA ARG A 81 4.76 -3.46 -20.17
C ARG A 81 4.61 -3.99 -21.61
N PHE A 82 5.65 -4.66 -22.11
CA PHE A 82 5.57 -5.42 -23.37
C PHE A 82 5.14 -6.89 -23.18
N ASP A 83 5.01 -7.34 -21.92
CA ASP A 83 4.60 -8.69 -21.59
C ASP A 83 3.15 -8.96 -21.97
N LYS A 84 2.94 -9.87 -22.95
CA LYS A 84 1.60 -10.32 -23.37
C LYS A 84 0.92 -11.19 -22.31
N LEU A 85 1.70 -11.95 -21.53
CA LEU A 85 1.19 -12.86 -20.49
C LEU A 85 1.27 -12.23 -19.10
N ALA A 86 0.20 -12.39 -18.32
CA ALA A 86 0.12 -11.87 -16.94
C ALA A 86 1.19 -12.47 -16.02
N VAL A 87 1.54 -13.75 -16.23
CA VAL A 87 2.61 -14.44 -15.50
C VAL A 87 3.98 -13.82 -15.72
N ASN A 88 4.31 -13.47 -16.97
CA ASN A 88 5.58 -12.82 -17.30
C ASN A 88 5.64 -11.41 -16.69
N TYR A 89 4.55 -10.66 -16.81
CA TYR A 89 4.47 -9.34 -16.18
C TYR A 89 4.66 -9.42 -14.66
N LEU A 90 4.03 -10.39 -14.00
CA LEU A 90 4.19 -10.60 -12.56
C LEU A 90 5.65 -10.95 -12.20
N ALA A 91 6.30 -11.82 -12.98
CA ALA A 91 7.71 -12.16 -12.80
C ALA A 91 8.62 -10.92 -12.91
N THR A 92 8.37 -10.04 -13.89
CA THR A 92 9.09 -8.76 -14.05
C THR A 92 8.94 -7.86 -12.82
N VAL A 93 7.72 -7.74 -12.28
CA VAL A 93 7.45 -6.98 -11.05
C VAL A 93 8.17 -7.60 -9.84
N GLN A 94 8.15 -8.92 -9.71
CA GLN A 94 8.84 -9.63 -8.62
C GLN A 94 10.36 -9.42 -8.69
N LEU A 95 10.96 -9.58 -9.88
CA LEU A 95 12.38 -9.37 -10.11
C LEU A 95 12.80 -7.93 -9.79
N ALA A 96 11.97 -6.95 -10.20
CA ALA A 96 12.16 -5.55 -9.85
C ALA A 96 12.22 -5.39 -8.32
N MET A 97 11.23 -5.92 -7.59
CA MET A 97 11.21 -5.84 -6.12
C MET A 97 12.44 -6.49 -5.48
N VAL A 98 12.83 -7.69 -5.91
CA VAL A 98 14.04 -8.37 -5.39
C VAL A 98 15.27 -7.48 -5.57
N ARG A 99 15.47 -6.93 -6.78
CA ARG A 99 16.58 -6.01 -7.06
C ARG A 99 16.55 -4.77 -6.16
N ARG A 100 15.37 -4.23 -5.87
CA ARG A 100 15.21 -3.08 -4.96
C ARG A 100 15.60 -3.45 -3.53
N TYR A 101 15.14 -4.58 -3.02
CA TYR A 101 15.50 -5.06 -1.69
C TYR A 101 16.99 -5.31 -1.54
N LEU A 102 17.62 -5.97 -2.52
CA LEU A 102 19.06 -6.20 -2.51
C LEU A 102 19.85 -4.89 -2.46
N ARG A 103 19.45 -3.88 -3.24
CA ARG A 103 20.08 -2.55 -3.18
C ARG A 103 19.94 -1.89 -1.82
N MET A 104 18.76 -1.96 -1.20
CA MET A 104 18.55 -1.38 0.13
C MET A 104 19.40 -2.10 1.17
N LEU A 105 19.41 -3.44 1.16
CA LEU A 105 20.18 -4.25 2.11
C LEU A 105 21.69 -4.00 1.99
N LEU A 106 22.22 -4.00 0.77
CA LEU A 106 23.65 -3.74 0.53
C LEU A 106 24.05 -2.31 0.95
N ALA A 107 23.23 -1.31 0.63
CA ALA A 107 23.48 0.08 1.07
C ALA A 107 23.45 0.24 2.61
N HIS A 108 22.64 -0.57 3.31
CA HIS A 108 22.63 -0.60 4.76
C HIS A 108 23.87 -1.29 5.35
N HIS A 109 24.43 -2.32 4.69
CA HIS A 109 25.69 -2.95 5.10
C HIS A 109 26.89 -2.01 4.92
N ASP A 110 26.99 -1.30 3.79
CA ASP A 110 28.06 -0.32 3.53
C ASP A 110 28.10 0.84 4.53
N SER A 111 26.97 1.10 5.19
CA SER A 111 26.83 2.13 6.23
C SER A 111 27.22 1.63 7.62
N ALA A 112 27.14 0.32 7.87
CA ALA A 112 27.48 -0.31 9.14
C ALA A 112 28.97 -0.69 9.21
N ASP A 113 29.62 -0.95 8.08
CA ASP A 113 31.07 -1.22 8.00
C ASP A 113 31.94 0.05 8.00
N ARG A 114 31.33 1.24 8.05
CA ARG A 114 32.03 2.54 7.99
C ARG A 114 32.08 3.29 9.34
N THR A 115 31.75 2.61 10.43
CA THR A 115 31.83 3.10 11.83
C THR A 115 32.71 2.17 12.65
#